data_AF-A0A961RGX2-F1
#
_entry.id   AF-A0A961RGX2-F1
#
_cell.length_a   1.000
_cell.length_b   1.000
_cell.length_c   1.000
_cell.angle_alpha   90.00
_cell.angle_beta   90.00
_cell.angle_gamma   90.00
#
_symmetry.space_group_name_H-M   'P 1'
#
loop_
_entity.id
_entity.type
_entity.pdbx_description
1 polymer ?
#
loop_
_entity_poly.entity_id
_entity_poly.type
_entity_poly.pdbx_seq_one_letter_code
_entity_poly.pdbx_strand_id
1 'polypeptide(L)'
;QSVVSLLDERVKAPSERSPSILEVPSMFQVATLVGKTLREVISTSAETGQEAETRFSGTIVVGGQIKGGAPRLFLIYPEGNFVEASDDTPFFQAGETKYGRPILVRAYDSGMRFSEAVKLLLVSFDSTIKANLSVGLPLDLQIYETDSFKRGLEKRITADDPYFQLVSNGWGEALKSAFSAIPDPEL
;
A
#
# COMPACT_ATOMS: atom_id res chain seq x y z
N GLN A 1 -12.18 4.67 -6.42
CA GLN A 1 -11.93 4.76 -7.87
C GLN A 1 -11.97 6.20 -8.39
N SER A 2 -12.93 7.04 -7.96
CA SER A 2 -13.10 8.42 -8.46
C SER A 2 -11.84 9.30 -8.45
N VAL A 3 -11.00 9.22 -7.40
CA VAL A 3 -9.73 9.96 -7.34
C VAL A 3 -8.81 9.60 -8.50
N VAL A 4 -8.59 8.31 -8.76
CA VAL A 4 -7.73 7.84 -9.86
C VAL A 4 -8.31 8.26 -11.21
N SER A 5 -9.62 8.09 -11.40
CA SER A 5 -10.29 8.50 -12.64
C SER A 5 -10.15 9.99 -12.91
N LEU A 6 -10.29 10.85 -11.90
CA LEU A 6 -10.10 12.31 -12.04
C LEU A 6 -8.64 12.67 -12.36
N LEU A 7 -7.67 11.97 -11.75
CA LEU A 7 -6.26 12.16 -12.06
C LEU A 7 -5.97 11.80 -13.53
N ASP A 8 -6.49 10.66 -14.00
CA ASP A 8 -6.33 10.22 -15.39
C ASP A 8 -7.04 11.15 -16.40
N GLU A 9 -8.23 11.64 -16.07
CA GLU A 9 -8.97 12.57 -16.91
C GLU A 9 -8.21 13.90 -17.06
N ARG A 10 -7.63 14.40 -15.96
CA ARG A 10 -6.80 15.62 -15.93
C ARG A 10 -5.55 15.52 -16.78
N VAL A 11 -5.03 14.31 -17.02
CA VAL A 11 -3.91 14.08 -17.95
C VAL A 11 -4.34 14.23 -19.41
N LYS A 12 -5.59 13.88 -19.74
CA LYS A 12 -6.09 13.84 -21.14
C LYS A 12 -6.66 15.18 -21.63
N ALA A 13 -7.13 16.04 -20.73
CA ALA A 13 -7.81 17.29 -21.07
C ALA A 13 -6.81 18.41 -21.47
N PRO A 14 -6.77 18.88 -22.73
CA PRO A 14 -5.68 19.74 -23.23
C PRO A 14 -5.69 21.22 -22.80
N SER A 15 -6.71 21.71 -22.08
CA SER A 15 -6.87 23.17 -21.89
C SER A 15 -7.40 23.68 -20.55
N GLU A 16 -7.88 22.85 -19.61
CA GLU A 16 -8.61 23.38 -18.43
C GLU A 16 -8.06 23.00 -17.05
N ARG A 17 -7.01 22.18 -16.91
CA ARG A 17 -6.56 21.75 -15.57
C ARG A 17 -5.04 21.67 -15.46
N SER A 18 -4.44 22.79 -15.10
CA SER A 18 -3.05 22.87 -14.64
C SER A 18 -2.93 22.64 -13.12
N PRO A 19 -1.88 21.97 -12.63
CA PRO A 19 -0.94 21.09 -13.35
C PRO A 19 -1.44 19.64 -13.40
N SER A 20 -1.07 18.90 -14.45
CA SER A 20 -1.24 17.44 -14.51
C SER A 20 -0.29 16.74 -13.54
N ILE A 21 -0.64 15.55 -13.05
CA ILE A 21 0.25 14.72 -12.21
C ILE A 21 1.57 14.38 -12.92
N LEU A 22 1.59 14.42 -14.27
CA LEU A 22 2.78 14.14 -15.08
C LEU A 22 3.70 15.36 -15.26
N GLU A 23 3.25 16.56 -14.89
CA GLU A 23 3.98 17.81 -15.12
C GLU A 23 4.62 18.38 -13.84
N VAL A 24 4.24 17.86 -12.67
CA VAL A 24 4.78 18.35 -11.39
C VAL A 24 6.24 17.91 -11.20
N PRO A 25 7.15 18.82 -10.79
CA PRO A 25 8.59 18.52 -10.81
C PRO A 25 9.08 17.68 -9.63
N SER A 26 8.24 17.30 -8.67
CA SER A 26 8.67 16.53 -7.50
C SER A 26 7.58 15.60 -6.96
N MET A 27 7.99 14.49 -6.35
CA MET A 27 7.06 13.57 -5.69
C MET A 27 6.28 14.21 -4.53
N PHE A 28 6.84 15.26 -3.89
CA PHE A 28 6.10 16.04 -2.89
C PHE A 28 4.91 16.78 -3.51
N GLN A 29 5.09 17.37 -4.70
CA GLN A 29 3.99 18.01 -5.42
C GLN A 29 3.00 16.98 -5.97
N VAL A 30 3.46 15.78 -6.36
CA VAL A 30 2.56 14.65 -6.66
C VAL A 30 1.69 14.34 -5.45
N ALA A 31 2.27 14.15 -4.26
CA ALA A 31 1.52 13.89 -3.03
C ALA A 31 0.54 15.02 -2.69
N THR A 32 0.95 16.28 -2.85
CA THR A 32 0.08 17.46 -2.66
C THR A 32 -1.11 17.46 -3.60
N LEU A 33 -0.89 17.14 -4.89
CA LEU A 33 -1.94 17.08 -5.90
C LEU A 33 -2.91 15.92 -5.64
N VAL A 34 -2.39 14.75 -5.27
CA VAL A 34 -3.22 13.59 -4.89
C VAL A 34 -4.05 13.91 -3.65
N GLY A 35 -3.46 14.53 -2.62
CA GLY A 35 -4.16 14.95 -1.40
C GLY A 35 -5.28 15.96 -1.67
N LYS A 36 -5.02 16.98 -2.51
CA LYS A 36 -6.06 17.92 -2.93
C LYS A 36 -7.20 17.22 -3.66
N THR A 37 -6.89 16.27 -4.55
CA THR A 37 -7.89 15.53 -5.34
C THR A 37 -8.69 14.57 -4.46
N LEU A 38 -8.06 13.91 -3.48
CA LEU A 38 -8.75 13.06 -2.51
C LEU A 38 -9.74 13.88 -1.67
N ARG A 39 -9.30 15.03 -1.14
CA ARG A 39 -10.15 15.94 -0.37
C ARG A 39 -11.34 16.44 -1.19
N GLU A 40 -11.10 16.82 -2.45
CA GLU A 40 -12.13 17.23 -3.40
C GLU A 40 -13.21 16.14 -3.56
N VAL A 41 -12.81 14.91 -3.87
CA VAL A 41 -13.74 13.78 -4.03
C VAL A 41 -14.54 13.50 -2.76
N ILE A 42 -13.89 13.54 -1.59
CA ILE A 42 -14.57 13.34 -0.30
C ILE A 42 -15.61 14.44 -0.07
N SER A 43 -15.26 15.71 -0.31
CA SER A 43 -16.17 16.85 -0.12
C SER A 43 -17.39 16.78 -1.06
N THR A 44 -17.20 16.50 -2.35
CA THR A 44 -18.31 16.40 -3.31
C THR A 44 -19.23 15.23 -2.98
N SER A 45 -18.69 14.11 -2.52
CA SER A 45 -19.50 12.95 -2.14
C SER A 45 -20.39 13.23 -0.93
N ALA A 46 -19.91 14.04 0.03
CA ALA A 46 -20.65 14.43 1.22
C ALA A 46 -21.82 15.39 0.92
N GLU A 47 -21.74 16.19 -0.16
CA GLU A 47 -22.81 17.13 -0.56
C GLU A 47 -23.96 16.44 -1.30
N THR A 48 -23.71 15.27 -1.91
CA THR A 48 -24.68 14.57 -2.77
C THR A 48 -25.43 13.40 -2.12
N GLY A 49 -24.99 12.93 -0.95
CA GLY A 49 -25.61 11.81 -0.24
C GLY A 49 -26.32 12.27 1.03
N GLN A 50 -27.50 11.71 1.32
CA GLN A 50 -28.15 11.79 2.63
C GLN A 50 -27.12 11.53 3.74
N GLU A 51 -27.32 12.17 4.90
CA GLU A 51 -26.61 11.93 6.16
C GLU A 51 -26.50 10.42 6.48
N ALA A 52 -25.56 9.74 5.84
CA ALA A 52 -25.20 8.38 6.14
C ALA A 52 -24.16 8.48 7.26
N GLU A 53 -24.42 7.79 8.36
CA GLU A 53 -23.59 7.74 9.57
C GLU A 53 -22.13 7.29 9.34
N THR A 54 -21.74 7.00 8.09
CA THR A 54 -20.36 6.68 7.68
C THR A 54 -19.89 7.66 6.61
N ARG A 55 -19.16 8.70 7.00
CA ARG A 55 -18.52 9.63 6.05
C ARG A 55 -17.63 8.85 5.10
N PHE A 56 -17.80 9.06 3.79
CA PHE A 56 -16.87 8.56 2.78
C PHE A 56 -15.45 9.02 3.14
N SER A 57 -14.54 8.07 3.31
CA SER A 57 -13.17 8.32 3.75
C SER A 57 -12.25 7.31 3.09
N GLY A 58 -11.01 7.72 2.82
CA GLY A 58 -10.02 6.88 2.18
C GLY A 58 -8.62 7.38 2.46
N THR A 59 -7.67 6.44 2.50
CA THR A 59 -6.23 6.72 2.54
C THR A 59 -5.60 6.23 1.25
N ILE A 60 -4.55 6.91 0.78
CA ILE A 60 -3.85 6.55 -0.45
C ILE A 60 -2.36 6.48 -0.15
N VAL A 61 -1.71 5.40 -0.56
CA VAL A 61 -0.25 5.33 -0.58
C VAL A 61 0.23 5.78 -1.95
N VAL A 62 1.14 6.75 -1.99
CA VAL A 62 1.74 7.29 -3.22
C VAL A 62 3.24 7.02 -3.17
N GLY A 63 3.73 6.20 -4.10
CA GLY A 63 5.15 5.87 -4.22
C GLY A 63 5.64 6.06 -5.65
N GLY A 64 6.92 6.41 -5.80
CA GLY A 64 7.54 6.55 -7.12
C GLY A 64 8.80 7.39 -7.09
N GLN A 65 9.30 7.73 -8.28
CA GLN A 65 10.50 8.54 -8.44
C GLN A 65 10.35 9.46 -9.66
N ILE A 66 10.80 10.71 -9.51
CA ILE A 66 10.93 11.68 -10.60
C ILE A 66 12.41 11.92 -10.85
N LYS A 67 12.80 12.01 -12.12
CA LYS A 67 14.20 12.18 -12.53
C LYS A 67 14.84 13.38 -11.84
N GLY A 68 16.00 13.16 -11.23
CA GLY A 68 16.71 14.17 -10.44
C GLY A 68 16.42 14.12 -8.93
N GLY A 69 15.52 13.25 -8.48
CA GLY A 69 15.28 12.97 -7.06
C GLY A 69 15.35 11.47 -6.73
N ALA A 70 15.48 11.15 -5.45
CA ALA A 70 15.39 9.78 -4.94
C ALA A 70 13.93 9.25 -4.99
N PRO A 71 13.71 7.92 -4.94
CA PRO A 71 12.38 7.36 -4.72
C PRO A 71 11.77 7.88 -3.42
N ARG A 72 10.48 8.18 -3.42
CA ARG A 72 9.76 8.70 -2.25
C ARG A 72 8.43 7.98 -2.09
N LEU A 73 7.98 7.85 -0.84
CA LEU A 73 6.76 7.16 -0.46
C LEU A 73 5.97 8.00 0.54
N PHE A 74 4.68 8.21 0.28
CA PHE A 74 3.79 9.04 1.09
C PHE A 74 2.52 8.28 1.45
N LEU A 75 1.99 8.55 2.64
CA LEU A 75 0.64 8.17 3.05
C LEU A 75 -0.24 9.42 3.10
N ILE A 76 -1.22 9.47 2.21
CA ILE A 76 -2.19 10.56 2.09
C ILE A 76 -3.41 10.23 2.95
N TYR A 77 -3.77 11.15 3.83
CA TYR A 77 -4.92 11.05 4.71
C TYR A 77 -6.18 11.68 4.07
N PRO A 78 -7.38 11.35 4.57
CA PRO A 78 -8.65 11.89 4.04
C PRO A 78 -8.71 13.41 3.98
N GLU A 79 -8.04 14.11 4.91
CA GLU A 79 -7.97 15.57 4.98
C GLU A 79 -7.11 16.18 3.87
N GLY A 80 -6.38 15.36 3.12
CA GLY A 80 -5.48 15.74 2.03
C GLY A 80 -4.06 16.10 2.49
N ASN A 81 -3.78 16.10 3.80
CA ASN A 81 -2.42 16.12 4.32
C ASN A 81 -1.77 14.73 4.20
N PHE A 82 -0.45 14.68 4.38
CA PHE A 82 0.30 13.44 4.21
C PHE A 82 1.56 13.41 5.07
N VAL A 83 2.03 12.20 5.32
CA VAL A 83 3.35 11.92 5.90
C VAL A 83 4.21 11.19 4.89
N GLU A 84 5.52 11.29 5.04
CA GLU A 84 6.51 10.65 4.19
C GLU A 84 7.25 9.54 4.94
N ALA A 85 7.60 8.46 4.24
CA ALA A 85 8.43 7.41 4.79
C ALA A 85 9.84 7.94 5.11
N SER A 86 10.44 7.39 6.16
CA SER A 86 11.80 7.71 6.60
C SER A 86 12.52 6.42 6.96
N ASP A 87 13.80 6.52 7.32
CA ASP A 87 14.56 5.36 7.81
C ASP A 87 13.94 4.76 9.09
N ASP A 88 13.33 5.59 9.93
CA ASP A 88 12.62 5.17 11.14
C ASP A 88 11.24 4.56 10.85
N THR A 89 10.62 4.90 9.73
CA THR A 89 9.30 4.40 9.31
C THR A 89 9.30 4.13 7.80
N PRO A 90 9.86 2.99 7.35
CA PRO A 90 10.18 2.76 5.94
C PRO A 90 9.03 2.20 5.12
N PHE A 91 7.85 1.97 5.72
CA PHE A 91 6.68 1.43 5.04
C PHE A 91 5.37 2.03 5.57
N PHE A 92 4.35 1.99 4.73
CA PHE A 92 2.97 2.32 5.10
C PHE A 92 2.02 1.19 4.76
N GLN A 93 0.88 1.16 5.45
CA GLN A 93 -0.22 0.25 5.18
C GLN A 93 -1.51 1.06 5.11
N ALA A 94 -2.45 0.65 4.25
CA ALA A 94 -3.78 1.24 4.12
C ALA A 94 -4.85 0.13 4.13
N GLY A 95 -6.07 0.46 4.55
CA GLY A 95 -7.17 -0.51 4.71
C GLY A 95 -7.08 -1.31 6.01
N GLU A 96 -7.23 -2.63 5.93
CA GLU A 96 -7.19 -3.55 7.09
C GLU A 96 -5.76 -3.94 7.46
N THR A 97 -5.12 -3.12 8.29
CA THR A 97 -3.67 -3.21 8.53
C THR A 97 -3.29 -4.05 9.76
N LYS A 98 -4.22 -4.25 10.70
CA LYS A 98 -3.92 -4.74 12.05
C LYS A 98 -3.37 -6.17 12.09
N TYR A 99 -3.86 -7.05 11.21
CA TYR A 99 -3.56 -8.48 11.24
C TYR A 99 -2.17 -8.82 10.69
N GLY A 100 -1.75 -8.18 9.60
CA GLY A 100 -0.42 -8.38 9.00
C GLY A 100 0.69 -7.54 9.64
N ARG A 101 0.36 -6.50 10.40
CA ARG A 101 1.36 -5.58 10.98
C ARG A 101 2.36 -6.24 11.95
N PRO A 102 1.98 -7.19 12.83
CA PRO A 102 2.92 -7.77 13.80
C PRO A 102 4.13 -8.45 13.16
N ILE A 103 3.96 -9.14 12.03
CA ILE A 103 5.08 -9.80 11.36
C ILE A 103 6.03 -8.78 10.71
N LEU A 104 5.49 -7.70 10.14
CA LEU A 104 6.30 -6.61 9.58
C LEU A 104 7.16 -5.97 10.68
N VAL A 105 6.57 -5.63 11.82
CA VAL A 105 7.29 -4.96 12.92
C VAL A 105 8.34 -5.86 13.57
N ARG A 106 8.14 -7.19 13.57
CA ARG A 106 9.06 -8.13 14.22
C ARG A 106 10.18 -8.63 13.32
N ALA A 107 9.92 -8.78 12.02
CA ALA A 107 10.83 -9.45 11.10
C ALA A 107 11.45 -8.52 10.05
N TYR A 108 10.93 -7.30 9.90
CA TYR A 108 11.58 -6.31 9.04
C TYR A 108 12.95 -5.93 9.57
N ASP A 109 13.91 -5.85 8.66
CA ASP A 109 15.28 -5.44 8.88
C ASP A 109 15.72 -4.65 7.64
N SER A 110 16.35 -3.50 7.82
CA SER A 110 16.72 -2.62 6.71
C SER A 110 17.81 -3.20 5.81
N GLY A 111 18.58 -4.18 6.30
CA GLY A 111 19.61 -4.91 5.54
C GLY A 111 19.10 -6.17 4.83
N MET A 112 17.82 -6.53 4.96
CA MET A 112 17.28 -7.70 4.29
C MET A 112 17.32 -7.55 2.77
N ARG A 113 17.47 -8.67 2.05
CA ARG A 113 17.40 -8.62 0.59
C ARG A 113 16.01 -8.24 0.16
N PHE A 114 15.88 -7.55 -0.97
CA PHE A 114 14.57 -7.14 -1.49
C PHE A 114 13.59 -8.32 -1.67
N SER A 115 14.08 -9.49 -2.09
CA SER A 115 13.27 -10.71 -2.18
C SER A 115 12.72 -11.18 -0.83
N GLU A 116 13.43 -10.92 0.26
CA GLU A 116 12.99 -11.24 1.62
C GLU A 116 11.92 -10.26 2.09
N ALA A 117 12.04 -8.98 1.74
CA ALA A 117 10.97 -8.00 1.96
C ALA A 117 9.69 -8.39 1.23
N VAL A 118 9.77 -8.82 -0.04
CA VAL A 118 8.60 -9.32 -0.79
C VAL A 118 7.99 -10.54 -0.11
N LYS A 119 8.80 -11.52 0.30
CA LYS A 119 8.33 -12.69 1.05
C LYS A 119 7.63 -12.29 2.35
N LEU A 120 8.20 -11.34 3.10
CA LEU A 120 7.64 -10.80 4.34
C LEU A 120 6.27 -10.14 4.09
N LEU A 121 6.12 -9.37 3.00
CA LEU A 121 4.83 -8.80 2.60
C LEU A 121 3.79 -9.88 2.30
N LEU A 122 4.17 -10.96 1.62
CA LEU A 122 3.25 -12.08 1.35
C LEU A 122 2.77 -12.76 2.64
N VAL A 123 3.66 -12.95 3.62
CA VAL A 123 3.28 -13.47 4.95
C VAL A 123 2.33 -12.53 5.69
N SER A 124 2.56 -11.22 5.60
CA SER A 124 1.66 -10.19 6.15
C SER A 124 0.26 -10.27 5.51
N PHE A 125 0.18 -10.42 4.18
CA PHE A 125 -1.09 -10.60 3.48
C PHE A 125 -1.77 -11.93 3.83
N ASP A 126 -1.03 -13.04 3.89
CA ASP A 126 -1.57 -14.35 4.28
C ASP A 126 -2.25 -14.29 5.66
N SER A 127 -1.59 -13.68 6.64
CA SER A 127 -2.13 -13.49 7.99
C SER A 127 -3.41 -12.65 7.97
N THR A 128 -3.47 -11.65 7.09
CA THR A 128 -4.62 -10.75 6.98
C THR A 128 -5.81 -11.43 6.31
N ILE A 129 -5.59 -12.14 5.19
CA ILE A 129 -6.62 -12.88 4.45
C ILE A 129 -7.26 -13.97 5.33
N LYS A 130 -6.45 -14.69 6.12
CA LYS A 130 -6.96 -15.72 7.03
C LYS A 130 -7.79 -15.17 8.19
N ALA A 131 -7.58 -13.91 8.57
CA ALA A 131 -8.21 -13.29 9.72
C ALA A 131 -9.39 -12.36 9.37
N ASN A 132 -9.46 -11.83 8.14
CA ASN A 132 -10.50 -10.89 7.74
C ASN A 132 -10.95 -11.11 6.29
N LEU A 133 -12.24 -11.43 6.11
CA LEU A 133 -12.87 -11.70 4.81
C LEU A 133 -12.95 -10.48 3.88
N SER A 134 -12.73 -9.27 4.39
CA SER A 134 -12.67 -8.06 3.55
C SER A 134 -11.39 -7.95 2.73
N VAL A 135 -10.37 -8.76 3.04
CA VAL A 135 -9.10 -8.84 2.31
C VAL A 135 -9.01 -10.20 1.65
N GLY A 136 -8.74 -10.22 0.35
CA GLY A 136 -8.72 -11.45 -0.42
C GLY A 136 -7.82 -11.37 -1.64
N LEU A 137 -7.62 -12.53 -2.25
CA LEU A 137 -6.95 -12.69 -3.53
C LEU A 137 -7.87 -12.27 -4.68
N PRO A 138 -7.30 -11.86 -5.84
CA PRO A 138 -5.88 -11.79 -6.14
C PRO A 138 -5.18 -10.57 -5.52
N LEU A 139 -3.87 -10.67 -5.28
CA LEU A 139 -3.00 -9.55 -4.90
C LEU A 139 -2.28 -9.03 -6.14
N ASP A 140 -2.10 -7.72 -6.25
CA ASP A 140 -1.26 -7.11 -7.28
C ASP A 140 0.06 -6.62 -6.65
N LEU A 141 1.19 -7.14 -7.14
CA LEU A 141 2.54 -6.79 -6.72
C LEU A 141 3.23 -5.98 -7.83
N GLN A 142 3.81 -4.85 -7.47
CA GLN A 142 4.69 -4.07 -8.33
C GLN A 142 6.02 -3.81 -7.63
N ILE A 143 7.12 -4.05 -8.35
CA ILE A 143 8.48 -3.74 -7.91
C ILE A 143 9.01 -2.62 -8.77
N TYR A 144 9.48 -1.56 -8.13
CA TYR A 144 10.14 -0.44 -8.77
C TYR A 144 11.62 -0.43 -8.39
N GLU A 145 12.49 -0.43 -9.39
CA GLU A 145 13.94 -0.33 -9.18
C GLU A 145 14.37 1.15 -9.25
N THR A 146 15.14 1.58 -8.26
CA THR A 146 15.69 2.94 -8.17
C THR A 146 16.41 3.34 -9.45
N ASP A 147 16.17 4.56 -9.92
CA ASP A 147 16.73 5.16 -11.14
C ASP A 147 16.37 4.45 -12.45
N SER A 148 15.48 3.45 -12.41
CA SER A 148 15.07 2.73 -13.61
C SER A 148 14.10 3.54 -14.49
N PHE A 149 13.30 4.43 -13.88
CA PHE A 149 12.25 5.24 -14.52
C PHE A 149 11.34 4.46 -15.48
N LYS A 150 11.21 3.16 -15.26
CA LYS A 150 10.39 2.24 -16.05
C LYS A 150 9.53 1.42 -15.10
N ARG A 151 8.45 0.85 -15.62
CA ARG A 151 7.69 -0.16 -14.90
C ARG A 151 8.60 -1.38 -14.69
N GLY A 152 8.80 -1.76 -13.44
CA GLY A 152 9.57 -2.95 -13.10
C GLY A 152 8.69 -4.19 -13.15
N LEU A 153 8.96 -5.16 -12.25
CA LEU A 153 8.18 -6.40 -12.20
C LEU A 153 6.76 -6.09 -11.76
N GLU A 154 5.78 -6.59 -12.53
CA GLU A 154 4.36 -6.60 -12.17
C GLU A 154 3.91 -8.05 -12.12
N LYS A 155 3.23 -8.42 -11.03
CA LYS A 155 2.73 -9.78 -10.84
C LYS A 155 1.37 -9.75 -10.16
N ARG A 156 0.38 -10.40 -10.79
CA ARG A 156 -0.89 -10.73 -10.15
C ARG A 156 -0.75 -12.10 -9.48
N ILE A 157 -0.92 -12.13 -8.17
CA ILE A 157 -0.84 -13.33 -7.33
C ILE A 157 -2.26 -13.82 -7.11
N THR A 158 -2.58 -14.93 -7.76
CA THR A 158 -3.88 -15.61 -7.65
C THR A 158 -3.87 -16.65 -6.53
N ALA A 159 -5.02 -17.23 -6.23
CA ALA A 159 -5.14 -18.26 -5.19
C ALA A 159 -4.33 -19.52 -5.50
N ASP A 160 -4.11 -19.82 -6.78
CA ASP A 160 -3.34 -20.95 -7.28
C ASP A 160 -1.85 -20.63 -7.52
N ASP A 161 -1.37 -19.41 -7.19
CA ASP A 161 0.04 -19.06 -7.34
C ASP A 161 0.93 -20.02 -6.52
N PRO A 162 1.83 -20.80 -7.17
CA PRO A 162 2.58 -21.85 -6.48
C PRO A 162 3.48 -21.31 -5.37
N TYR A 163 4.03 -20.10 -5.55
CA TYR A 163 4.91 -19.50 -4.56
C TYR A 163 4.13 -18.96 -3.36
N PHE A 164 2.98 -18.33 -3.59
CA PHE A 164 2.10 -17.89 -2.50
C PHE A 164 1.59 -19.07 -1.66
N GLN A 165 1.20 -20.17 -2.31
CA GLN A 165 0.82 -21.42 -1.62
C GLN A 165 1.97 -21.99 -0.79
N LEU A 166 3.19 -22.01 -1.34
CA LEU A 166 4.38 -22.42 -0.60
C LEU A 166 4.62 -21.57 0.65
N VAL A 167 4.52 -20.23 0.52
CA VAL A 167 4.67 -19.30 1.64
C VAL A 167 3.58 -19.51 2.69
N SER A 168 2.31 -19.57 2.28
CA SER A 168 1.15 -19.72 3.19
C SER A 168 1.21 -21.02 3.99
N ASN A 169 1.50 -22.14 3.32
CA ASN A 169 1.57 -23.46 3.96
C ASN A 169 2.81 -23.56 4.86
N GLY A 170 3.98 -23.20 4.33
CA GLY A 170 5.24 -23.29 5.08
C GLY A 170 5.25 -22.39 6.31
N TRP A 171 4.68 -21.18 6.22
CA TRP A 171 4.54 -20.30 7.37
C TRP A 171 3.58 -20.85 8.42
N GLY A 172 2.45 -21.41 7.99
CA GLY A 172 1.49 -22.04 8.89
C GLY A 172 2.07 -23.22 9.66
N GLU A 173 2.87 -24.06 9.02
CA GLU A 173 3.58 -25.16 9.70
C GLU A 173 4.64 -24.63 10.68
N ALA A 174 5.46 -23.67 10.25
CA ALA A 174 6.49 -23.08 11.10
C ALA A 174 5.92 -22.47 12.39
N LEU A 175 4.77 -21.79 12.30
CA LEU A 175 4.08 -21.23 13.48
C LEU A 175 3.61 -22.32 14.44
N LYS A 176 3.04 -23.42 13.93
CA LYS A 176 2.61 -24.55 14.76
C LYS A 176 3.80 -25.20 15.46
N SER A 177 4.89 -25.43 14.72
CA SER A 177 6.12 -25.98 15.29
C SER A 177 6.72 -25.07 16.36
N ALA A 178 6.76 -23.75 16.12
CA ALA A 178 7.24 -22.78 17.10
C ALA A 178 6.37 -22.77 18.36
N PHE A 179 5.03 -22.82 18.21
CA PHE A 179 4.11 -22.89 19.34
C PHE A 179 4.30 -24.16 20.17
N SER A 180 4.41 -25.34 19.53
CA SER A 180 4.64 -26.61 20.23
C SER A 180 5.99 -26.70 20.93
N ALA A 181 6.96 -25.86 20.58
CA ALA A 181 8.25 -25.78 21.25
C ALA A 181 8.24 -24.91 22.52
N ILE A 182 7.15 -24.15 22.76
CA ILE A 182 6.98 -23.36 23.98
C ILE A 182 6.55 -24.30 25.11
N PRO A 183 7.23 -24.31 26.27
CA PRO A 183 6.82 -25.12 27.41
C PRO A 183 5.41 -24.76 27.90
N ASP A 184 4.67 -25.77 28.37
CA ASP A 184 3.37 -25.56 29.00
C ASP A 184 3.53 -24.71 30.29
N PRO A 185 2.55 -23.84 30.60
CA PRO A 185 2.58 -23.06 31.84
C PRO A 185 2.48 -23.99 33.06
N GLU A 186 3.21 -23.66 34.14
CA GLU A 186 2.96 -24.25 35.45
C GLU A 186 1.62 -23.72 35.97
N LEU A 187 0.64 -24.62 36.13
CA LEU A 187 -0.72 -24.33 36.63
C LEU A 187 -0.92 -24.88 38.04
#